data_AF-A0A1F3VEK5-F1
#
_entry.id   AF-A0A1F3VEK5-F1
#
_cell.length_a   1.000
_cell.length_b   1.000
_cell.length_c   1.000
_cell.angle_alpha   90.00
_cell.angle_beta   90.00
_cell.angle_gamma   90.00
#
_symmetry.space_group_name_H-M   'P 1'
#
loop_
_entity.id
_entity.type
_entity.pdbx_description
1 polymer ?
#
loop_
_entity_poly.entity_id
_entity_poly.type
_entity_poly.pdbx_seq_one_letter_code
_entity_poly.pdbx_strand_id
1 'polypeptide(L)'
;MWSVPKVWTCLLVTYCMMPGALLAQKKPNVLKIDLEIQSQEKSDDYIVRDDGTIQSIEEARQQARGEADKLHQYDYRYYAGEYLIYDCKKRHFACVNKNGFEYCQLARKKTKREKHSIYACAHLKSFQTLTNCLEKQYELMHSLPSKLFCINMTPATETATQAFTEIIDFEEAVKRRLKEDAMKDYFLLE
;
A
#
# COMPACT_ATOMS: atom_id res chain seq x y z
N MET A 1 2.91 -64.61 8.14
CA MET A 1 2.33 -63.66 9.12
C MET A 1 1.85 -62.45 8.31
N TRP A 2 0.63 -62.48 7.77
CA TRP A 2 -0.63 -62.01 8.38
C TRP A 2 -0.75 -60.47 8.47
N SER A 3 -1.78 -59.99 7.75
CA SER A 3 -2.70 -58.89 8.10
C SER A 3 -2.63 -57.55 7.33
N VAL A 4 -3.46 -57.51 6.27
CA VAL A 4 -4.56 -56.57 5.86
C VAL A 4 -4.57 -55.09 6.35
N PRO A 5 -5.15 -54.17 5.54
CA PRO A 5 -5.00 -52.72 5.58
C PRO A 5 -6.14 -51.99 6.34
N LYS A 6 -6.01 -50.67 6.53
CA LYS A 6 -7.12 -49.81 6.98
C LYS A 6 -7.56 -48.84 5.89
N VAL A 7 -8.65 -49.23 5.24
CA VAL A 7 -9.60 -48.36 4.54
C VAL A 7 -10.51 -47.75 5.60
N TRP A 8 -10.72 -46.44 5.59
CA TRP A 8 -11.80 -45.78 6.32
C TRP A 8 -12.72 -45.08 5.31
N THR A 9 -13.77 -45.80 4.94
CA THR A 9 -15.02 -45.29 4.39
C THR A 9 -16.08 -45.35 5.48
N CYS A 10 -16.89 -44.30 5.62
CA CYS A 10 -18.34 -44.30 5.87
C CYS A 10 -18.74 -42.89 6.34
N LEU A 11 -19.61 -42.17 5.59
CA LEU A 11 -21.08 -42.20 5.69
C LEU A 11 -21.53 -41.67 7.07
N LEU A 12 -22.57 -40.86 7.29
CA LEU A 12 -23.68 -40.27 6.55
C LEU A 12 -24.50 -39.58 7.67
N VAL A 13 -25.30 -38.56 7.33
CA VAL A 13 -26.61 -38.26 7.99
C VAL A 13 -26.46 -37.68 9.42
N THR A 14 -27.06 -36.54 9.78
CA THR A 14 -28.51 -36.33 9.83
C THR A 14 -28.84 -34.85 10.09
N TYR A 15 -29.95 -34.43 9.51
CA TYR A 15 -30.74 -33.23 9.80
C TYR A 15 -30.92 -32.93 11.29
N CYS A 16 -30.92 -31.63 11.64
CA CYS A 16 -31.87 -31.10 12.62
C CYS A 16 -32.36 -29.72 12.17
N MET A 17 -33.61 -29.70 11.70
CA MET A 17 -34.44 -28.52 11.52
C MET A 17 -34.68 -27.86 12.89
N MET A 18 -34.66 -26.53 12.94
CA MET A 18 -35.29 -25.77 14.02
C MET A 18 -36.29 -24.78 13.40
N PRO A 19 -37.60 -24.97 13.63
CA PRO A 19 -38.64 -23.99 13.30
C PRO A 19 -38.67 -22.87 14.34
N GLY A 20 -38.96 -21.66 13.86
CA GLY A 20 -38.83 -20.41 14.61
C GLY A 20 -39.86 -20.16 15.71
N ALA A 21 -39.58 -19.11 16.47
CA ALA A 21 -40.56 -18.36 17.24
C ALA A 21 -40.32 -16.86 16.99
N LEU A 22 -41.30 -16.26 16.30
CA LEU A 22 -41.57 -14.83 16.31
C LEU A 22 -41.84 -14.39 17.76
N LEU A 23 -41.14 -13.36 18.23
CA LEU A 23 -41.70 -12.45 19.23
C LEU A 23 -41.53 -11.01 18.76
N ALA A 24 -42.67 -10.38 18.61
CA ALA A 24 -42.87 -9.03 18.14
C ALA A 24 -42.45 -7.98 19.19
N GLN A 25 -41.90 -6.90 18.64
CA GLN A 25 -42.04 -5.49 19.02
C GLN A 25 -42.25 -5.13 20.51
N LYS A 26 -41.27 -4.38 21.02
CA LYS A 26 -41.50 -3.33 22.01
C LYS A 26 -40.52 -2.16 21.79
N LYS A 27 -40.95 -1.12 21.07
CA LYS A 27 -40.49 0.27 21.23
C LYS A 27 -41.51 0.95 22.15
N PRO A 28 -41.09 1.73 23.15
CA PRO A 28 -40.87 3.15 22.89
C PRO A 28 -39.78 3.82 23.77
N ASN A 29 -39.61 5.12 23.52
CA ASN A 29 -38.85 6.11 24.27
C ASN A 29 -37.34 6.18 24.01
N VAL A 30 -37.08 6.78 22.85
CA VAL A 30 -36.03 7.77 22.62
C VAL A 30 -35.92 8.70 23.84
N LEU A 31 -34.87 8.53 24.64
CA LEU A 31 -34.39 9.61 25.49
C LEU A 31 -33.89 10.70 24.56
N LYS A 32 -34.59 11.84 24.57
CA LYS A 32 -34.07 13.11 24.05
C LYS A 32 -32.84 13.45 24.88
N ILE A 33 -31.67 13.22 24.29
CA ILE A 33 -30.46 13.91 24.71
C ILE A 33 -30.50 15.22 23.94
N ASP A 34 -30.67 16.32 24.66
CA ASP A 34 -30.46 17.67 24.13
C ASP A 34 -28.99 17.78 23.69
N LEU A 35 -28.75 17.46 22.42
CA LEU A 35 -27.53 17.77 21.68
C LEU A 35 -27.76 19.08 20.94
N GLU A 36 -27.99 20.12 21.74
CA GLU A 36 -27.81 21.50 21.33
C GLU A 36 -26.41 21.90 21.80
N ILE A 37 -25.63 22.48 20.88
CA ILE A 37 -24.22 22.90 20.98
C ILE A 37 -23.18 21.80 20.67
N GLN A 38 -22.96 21.57 19.38
CA GLN A 38 -21.64 21.69 18.71
C GLN A 38 -21.80 21.50 17.19
N SER A 39 -22.70 22.31 16.60
CA SER A 39 -22.61 22.63 15.19
C SER A 39 -21.45 23.61 14.98
N GLN A 40 -20.55 23.27 14.06
CA GLN A 40 -19.74 24.22 13.29
C GLN A 40 -18.73 25.09 14.06
N GLU A 41 -17.56 24.51 14.33
CA GLU A 41 -16.30 25.20 14.01
C GLU A 41 -15.36 24.17 13.37
N LYS A 42 -15.66 23.82 12.12
CA LYS A 42 -14.63 23.30 11.22
C LYS A 42 -13.83 24.53 10.82
N SER A 43 -12.72 24.79 11.51
CA SER A 43 -11.78 25.82 11.06
C SER A 43 -11.24 25.33 9.72
N ASP A 44 -11.86 25.78 8.64
CA ASP A 44 -11.35 25.54 7.30
C ASP A 44 -9.99 26.24 7.24
N ASP A 45 -8.92 25.47 7.39
CA ASP A 45 -7.58 25.98 7.17
C ASP A 45 -7.45 26.29 5.68
N TYR A 46 -7.19 27.56 5.37
CA TYR A 46 -6.99 28.04 4.01
C TYR A 46 -5.51 28.31 3.76
N ILE A 47 -5.05 28.07 2.54
CA ILE A 47 -3.70 28.46 2.10
C ILE A 47 -3.85 29.72 1.27
N VAL A 48 -3.22 30.81 1.71
CA VAL A 48 -3.08 32.04 0.92
C VAL A 48 -1.89 31.85 -0.04
N ARG A 49 -2.16 31.88 -1.34
CA ARG A 49 -1.13 31.78 -2.38
C ARG A 49 -0.41 33.13 -2.53
N ASP A 50 0.76 33.13 -3.15
CA ASP A 50 1.59 34.34 -3.34
C ASP A 50 0.91 35.44 -4.18
N ASP A 51 -0.14 35.10 -4.94
CA ASP A 51 -0.98 36.03 -5.71
C ASP A 51 -2.15 36.61 -4.90
N GLY A 52 -2.23 36.28 -3.60
CA GLY A 52 -3.29 36.71 -2.70
C GLY A 52 -4.59 35.91 -2.80
N THR A 53 -4.64 34.85 -3.62
CA THR A 53 -5.83 33.99 -3.71
C THR A 53 -5.91 33.01 -2.54
N ILE A 54 -7.11 32.82 -2.01
CA ILE A 54 -7.40 31.90 -0.91
C ILE A 54 -7.85 30.58 -1.53
N GLN A 55 -7.09 29.51 -1.28
CA GLN A 55 -7.46 28.17 -1.72
C GLN A 55 -7.76 27.30 -0.50
N SER A 56 -8.87 26.57 -0.55
CA SER A 56 -9.16 25.57 0.47
C SER A 56 -8.13 24.44 0.38
N ILE A 57 -7.77 23.84 1.52
CA ILE A 57 -6.86 22.69 1.54
C ILE A 57 -7.37 21.53 0.66
N GLU A 58 -8.68 21.35 0.55
CA GLU A 58 -9.27 20.29 -0.27
C GLU A 58 -9.07 20.56 -1.76
N GLU A 59 -9.22 21.82 -2.22
CA GLU A 59 -8.92 22.20 -3.60
C GLU A 59 -7.43 22.08 -3.90
N ALA A 60 -6.55 22.45 -2.97
CA ALA A 60 -5.10 22.27 -3.13
C ALA A 60 -4.73 20.79 -3.26
N ARG A 61 -5.39 19.90 -2.49
CA ARG A 61 -5.24 18.45 -2.60
C ARG A 61 -5.75 17.90 -3.92
N GLN A 62 -6.91 18.36 -4.39
CA GLN A 62 -7.47 17.92 -5.68
C GLN A 62 -6.63 18.39 -6.86
N GLN A 63 -6.10 19.62 -6.81
CA GLN A 63 -5.21 20.14 -7.83
C GLN A 63 -3.89 19.38 -7.87
N ALA A 64 -3.28 19.09 -6.72
CA ALA A 64 -2.07 18.27 -6.64
C ALA A 64 -2.29 16.84 -7.17
N ARG A 65 -3.47 16.23 -6.91
CA ARG A 65 -3.84 14.93 -7.49
C ARG A 65 -3.98 15.01 -9.02
N GLY A 66 -4.70 16.00 -9.54
CA GLY A 66 -4.89 16.17 -10.99
C GLY A 66 -3.60 16.49 -11.75
N GLU A 67 -2.65 17.18 -11.12
CA GLU A 67 -1.35 17.49 -11.71
C GLU A 67 -0.40 16.28 -11.70
N ALA A 68 -0.46 15.46 -10.65
CA ALA A 68 0.20 14.15 -10.62
C ALA A 68 -0.34 13.21 -11.71
N ASP A 69 -1.66 13.18 -11.92
CA ASP A 69 -2.29 12.36 -12.96
C ASP A 69 -1.90 12.81 -14.38
N LYS A 70 -1.75 14.13 -14.61
CA LYS A 70 -1.30 14.67 -15.92
C LYS A 70 0.16 14.35 -16.24
N LEU A 71 1.04 14.24 -15.25
CA LEU A 71 2.45 13.89 -15.48
C LEU A 71 2.63 12.42 -15.94
N HIS A 72 1.66 11.56 -15.65
CA HIS A 72 1.70 10.13 -15.95
C HIS A 72 1.00 9.72 -17.26
N GLN A 73 0.29 10.63 -17.93
CA GLN A 73 -0.73 10.27 -18.92
C GLN A 73 -0.24 9.79 -20.31
N TYR A 74 1.06 9.88 -20.65
CA TYR A 74 1.54 9.55 -22.01
C TYR A 74 2.68 8.54 -22.11
N ASP A 75 3.13 7.99 -20.99
CA ASP A 75 4.19 7.00 -21.00
C ASP A 75 3.67 5.67 -20.48
N TYR A 76 3.45 4.73 -21.41
CA TYR A 76 2.96 3.38 -21.12
C TYR A 76 3.81 2.61 -20.09
N ARG A 77 5.01 3.10 -19.78
CA ARG A 77 5.89 2.56 -18.75
C ARG A 77 5.43 2.86 -17.32
N TYR A 78 4.52 3.83 -17.14
CA TYR A 78 4.03 4.28 -15.82
C TYR A 78 2.52 4.04 -15.62
N TYR A 79 1.94 3.08 -16.35
CA TYR A 79 0.61 2.59 -15.96
C TYR A 79 0.68 2.10 -14.52
N ALA A 80 -0.17 2.67 -13.66
CA ALA A 80 -0.21 2.36 -12.24
C ALA A 80 -0.42 0.85 -12.01
N GLY A 81 0.36 0.27 -11.11
CA GLY A 81 0.27 -1.14 -10.75
C GLY A 81 0.97 -1.45 -9.43
N GLU A 82 1.06 -2.72 -9.12
CA GLU A 82 1.51 -3.27 -7.84
C GLU A 82 3.04 -3.35 -7.69
N TYR A 83 3.82 -2.82 -8.64
CA TYR A 83 5.28 -2.88 -8.60
C TYR A 83 5.88 -1.50 -8.36
N LEU A 84 6.77 -1.40 -7.37
CA LEU A 84 7.46 -0.16 -7.05
C LEU A 84 8.81 -0.09 -7.76
N ILE A 85 9.03 1.02 -8.47
CA ILE A 85 10.31 1.39 -9.04
C ILE A 85 10.73 2.78 -8.54
N TYR A 86 12.03 3.06 -8.65
CA TYR A 86 12.57 4.41 -8.56
C TYR A 86 13.11 4.82 -9.93
N ASP A 87 12.53 5.88 -10.50
CA ASP A 87 13.00 6.47 -11.74
C ASP A 87 14.23 7.32 -11.45
N CYS A 88 15.39 6.86 -11.89
CA CYS A 88 16.66 7.54 -11.64
C CYS A 88 16.84 8.83 -12.45
N LYS A 89 16.12 8.97 -13.57
CA LYS A 89 16.16 10.17 -14.40
C LYS A 89 15.26 11.25 -13.83
N LYS A 90 14.02 10.90 -13.53
CA LYS A 90 13.02 11.83 -12.97
C LYS A 90 13.09 11.96 -11.45
N ARG A 91 13.90 11.15 -10.77
CA ARG A 91 14.14 11.16 -9.31
C ARG A 91 12.86 11.05 -8.47
N HIS A 92 11.98 10.13 -8.83
CA HIS A 92 10.76 9.85 -8.06
C HIS A 92 10.50 8.35 -7.96
N PHE A 93 9.79 7.97 -6.91
CA PHE A 93 9.19 6.65 -6.78
C PHE A 93 7.93 6.58 -7.62
N ALA A 94 7.69 5.46 -8.28
CA ALA A 94 6.49 5.22 -9.05
C ALA A 94 6.00 3.78 -8.87
N CYS A 95 4.70 3.64 -8.66
CA CYS A 95 3.98 2.38 -8.78
C CYS A 95 3.66 2.13 -10.26
N VAL A 96 4.14 1.02 -10.79
CA VAL A 96 4.01 0.62 -12.18
C VAL A 96 3.43 -0.80 -12.27
N ASN A 97 2.84 -1.12 -13.42
CA ASN A 97 2.43 -2.46 -13.73
C ASN A 97 3.63 -3.38 -14.03
N LYS A 98 3.36 -4.67 -14.21
CA LYS A 98 4.38 -5.69 -14.51
C LYS A 98 5.26 -5.32 -15.71
N ASN A 99 4.67 -4.79 -16.79
CA ASN A 99 5.41 -4.40 -17.99
C ASN A 99 6.40 -3.25 -17.71
N GLY A 100 5.97 -2.24 -16.92
CA GLY A 100 6.84 -1.15 -16.47
C GLY A 100 7.99 -1.65 -15.59
N PHE A 101 7.73 -2.62 -14.72
CA PHE A 101 8.74 -3.24 -13.86
C PHE A 101 9.78 -4.04 -14.68
N GLU A 102 9.33 -4.88 -15.60
CA GLU A 102 10.21 -5.65 -16.51
C GLU A 102 11.03 -4.72 -17.41
N TYR A 103 10.41 -3.66 -17.94
CA TYR A 103 11.12 -2.63 -18.69
C TYR A 103 12.23 -2.01 -17.83
N CYS A 104 11.94 -1.69 -16.57
CA CYS A 104 12.95 -1.15 -15.67
C CYS A 104 14.11 -2.14 -15.46
N GLN A 105 13.83 -3.43 -15.24
CA GLN A 105 14.88 -4.45 -15.12
C GLN A 105 15.77 -4.51 -16.37
N LEU A 106 15.18 -4.52 -17.57
CA LEU A 106 15.90 -4.56 -18.84
C LEU A 106 16.73 -3.29 -19.05
N ALA A 107 16.16 -2.12 -18.77
CA ALA A 107 16.84 -0.84 -18.88
C ALA A 107 18.03 -0.78 -17.93
N ARG A 108 17.87 -1.19 -16.66
CA ARG A 108 18.97 -1.25 -15.68
C ARG A 108 20.08 -2.21 -16.14
N LYS A 109 19.73 -3.41 -16.63
CA LYS A 109 20.70 -4.37 -17.19
C LYS A 109 21.46 -3.80 -18.39
N LYS A 110 20.76 -3.07 -19.28
CA LYS A 110 21.38 -2.38 -20.42
C LYS A 110 22.38 -1.32 -19.94
N THR A 111 21.97 -0.45 -19.03
CA THR A 111 22.83 0.59 -18.46
C THR A 111 24.06 0.02 -17.73
N LYS A 112 23.90 -1.14 -17.05
CA LYS A 112 25.01 -1.88 -16.44
C LYS A 112 26.01 -2.36 -17.51
N ARG A 113 25.52 -2.97 -18.59
CA ARG A 113 26.35 -3.44 -19.71
C ARG A 113 27.10 -2.29 -20.41
N GLU A 114 26.46 -1.14 -20.54
CA GLU A 114 27.03 0.07 -21.14
C GLU A 114 27.97 0.85 -20.20
N LYS A 115 28.14 0.40 -18.95
CA LYS A 115 29.01 1.02 -17.93
C LYS A 115 28.68 2.50 -17.66
N HIS A 116 27.42 2.91 -17.79
CA HIS A 116 27.05 4.26 -17.35
C HIS A 116 27.15 4.36 -15.83
N SER A 117 27.51 5.54 -15.32
CA SER A 117 27.64 5.81 -13.88
C SER A 117 26.30 5.82 -13.14
N ILE A 118 25.20 6.09 -13.85
CA ILE A 118 23.85 6.19 -13.30
C ILE A 118 22.95 5.21 -14.04
N TYR A 119 22.24 4.37 -13.29
CA TYR A 119 21.22 3.45 -13.81
C TYR A 119 20.02 4.20 -14.38
N ALA A 120 19.33 3.61 -15.37
CA ALA A 120 18.09 4.20 -15.90
C ALA A 120 16.96 4.23 -14.85
N CYS A 121 16.89 3.22 -14.00
CA CYS A 121 15.90 3.08 -12.93
C CYS A 121 16.37 2.02 -11.92
N ALA A 122 15.68 1.91 -10.79
CA ALA A 122 15.83 0.85 -9.81
C ALA A 122 14.50 0.13 -9.60
N HIS A 123 14.49 -1.18 -9.77
CA HIS A 123 13.35 -2.02 -9.42
C HIS A 123 13.47 -2.37 -7.93
N LEU A 124 12.44 -2.08 -7.13
CA LEU A 124 12.51 -2.21 -5.68
C LEU A 124 11.72 -3.41 -5.20
N LYS A 125 10.39 -3.37 -5.31
CA LYS A 125 9.53 -4.39 -4.68
C LYS A 125 8.22 -4.58 -5.42
N SER A 126 7.65 -5.77 -5.34
CA SER A 126 6.27 -6.06 -5.74
C SER A 126 5.35 -6.15 -4.53
N PHE A 127 4.15 -5.61 -4.66
CA PHE A 127 3.11 -5.61 -3.64
C PHE A 127 1.93 -6.49 -4.09
N GLN A 128 1.04 -6.81 -3.15
CA GLN A 128 -0.17 -7.59 -3.46
C GLN A 128 -1.24 -6.74 -4.15
N THR A 129 -1.29 -5.44 -3.86
CA THR A 129 -2.28 -4.50 -4.38
C THR A 129 -1.61 -3.18 -4.74
N LEU A 130 -2.24 -2.43 -5.67
CA LEU A 130 -1.83 -1.06 -5.99
C LEU A 130 -1.85 -0.16 -4.75
N THR A 131 -2.86 -0.29 -3.89
CA THR A 131 -2.97 0.49 -2.65
C THR A 131 -1.74 0.35 -1.77
N ASN A 132 -1.26 -0.88 -1.54
CA ASN A 132 -0.07 -1.12 -0.73
C ASN A 132 1.19 -0.49 -1.36
N CYS A 133 1.28 -0.53 -2.69
CA CYS A 133 2.37 0.14 -3.41
C CYS A 133 2.32 1.66 -3.21
N LEU A 134 1.14 2.28 -3.36
CA LEU A 134 0.95 3.72 -3.23
C LEU A 134 1.24 4.21 -1.81
N GLU A 135 0.83 3.45 -0.79
CA GLU A 135 1.18 3.73 0.60
C GLU A 135 2.70 3.72 0.79
N LYS A 136 3.41 2.70 0.28
CA LYS A 136 4.86 2.65 0.40
C LYS A 136 5.55 3.73 -0.44
N GLN A 137 5.05 4.04 -1.63
CA GLN A 137 5.52 5.15 -2.45
C GLN A 137 5.43 6.46 -1.66
N TYR A 138 4.30 6.72 -1.01
CA TYR A 138 4.12 7.89 -0.16
C TYR A 138 5.09 7.89 1.02
N GLU A 139 5.23 6.79 1.77
CA GLU A 139 6.23 6.68 2.84
C GLU A 139 7.65 7.02 2.35
N LEU A 140 8.04 6.46 1.20
CA LEU A 140 9.38 6.61 0.66
C LEU A 140 9.66 8.01 0.11
N MET A 141 8.67 8.67 -0.47
CA MET A 141 8.77 10.07 -0.90
C MET A 141 9.07 11.02 0.26
N HIS A 142 8.61 10.67 1.47
CA HIS A 142 8.86 11.44 2.69
C HIS A 142 10.11 10.95 3.45
N SER A 143 10.81 9.92 2.95
CA SER A 143 12.02 9.35 3.53
C SER A 143 13.29 9.75 2.74
N LEU A 144 14.42 9.91 3.42
CA LEU A 144 15.58 10.69 2.92
C LEU A 144 16.70 9.99 2.10
N PRO A 145 16.72 8.71 1.68
CA PRO A 145 17.83 8.21 0.87
C PRO A 145 17.43 7.83 -0.58
N SER A 146 17.02 8.80 -1.39
CA SER A 146 16.61 8.54 -2.80
C SER A 146 17.78 8.35 -3.79
N LYS A 147 19.02 8.70 -3.40
CA LYS A 147 20.16 8.77 -4.34
C LYS A 147 20.90 7.44 -4.54
N LEU A 148 20.86 6.53 -3.58
CA LEU A 148 21.72 5.33 -3.60
C LEU A 148 21.29 4.29 -4.64
N PHE A 149 19.99 4.21 -4.96
CA PHE A 149 19.45 3.20 -5.88
C PHE A 149 19.97 3.32 -7.32
N CYS A 150 20.44 4.51 -7.68
CA CYS A 150 20.75 4.88 -9.05
C CYS A 150 22.22 4.82 -9.39
N ILE A 151 23.10 4.63 -8.41
CA ILE A 151 24.53 4.70 -8.67
C ILE A 151 25.02 3.32 -9.07
N ASN A 152 25.68 3.25 -10.23
CA ASN A 152 26.44 2.08 -10.65
C ASN A 152 27.82 2.11 -9.98
N MET A 153 27.84 1.94 -8.65
CA MET A 153 29.07 1.66 -7.94
C MET A 153 29.34 0.15 -8.02
N THR A 154 30.59 -0.22 -7.78
CA THR A 154 31.11 -1.60 -7.73
C THR A 154 30.25 -2.54 -6.86
N PRO A 155 30.47 -3.88 -6.90
CA PRO A 155 29.66 -4.91 -6.23
C PRO A 155 29.10 -4.61 -4.81
N ALA A 156 29.75 -3.75 -4.04
CA ALA A 156 29.28 -3.28 -2.73
C ALA A 156 27.90 -2.56 -2.72
N THR A 157 27.46 -1.94 -3.84
CA THR A 157 26.14 -1.25 -3.89
C THR A 157 24.97 -2.11 -4.36
N GLU A 158 25.23 -3.26 -4.96
CA GLU A 158 24.20 -4.26 -5.23
C GLU A 158 23.65 -4.79 -3.89
N THR A 159 24.56 -5.01 -2.93
CA THR A 159 24.23 -5.32 -1.53
C THR A 159 23.36 -4.25 -0.88
N ALA A 160 23.54 -2.96 -1.20
CA ALA A 160 22.76 -1.88 -0.61
C ALA A 160 21.30 -1.86 -1.10
N THR A 161 21.07 -2.14 -2.39
CA THR A 161 19.69 -2.24 -2.93
C THR A 161 18.98 -3.46 -2.33
N GLN A 162 19.71 -4.58 -2.22
CA GLN A 162 19.21 -5.83 -1.67
C GLN A 162 18.93 -5.72 -0.15
N ALA A 163 19.84 -5.09 0.60
CA ALA A 163 19.64 -4.77 2.01
C ALA A 163 18.44 -3.82 2.21
N PHE A 164 18.22 -2.86 1.31
CA PHE A 164 17.05 -1.98 1.41
C PHE A 164 15.74 -2.73 1.17
N THR A 165 15.69 -3.65 0.20
CA THR A 165 14.52 -4.52 0.01
C THR A 165 14.28 -5.40 1.24
N GLU A 166 15.34 -5.95 1.84
CA GLU A 166 15.25 -6.72 3.08
C GLU A 166 14.75 -5.88 4.26
N ILE A 167 15.18 -4.63 4.38
CA ILE A 167 14.68 -3.69 5.39
C ILE A 167 13.18 -3.44 5.19
N ILE A 168 12.74 -3.16 3.95
CA ILE A 168 11.31 -2.97 3.67
C ILE A 168 10.51 -4.22 4.03
N ASP A 169 11.01 -5.41 3.68
CA ASP A 169 10.36 -6.68 3.99
C ASP A 169 10.30 -6.94 5.50
N PHE A 170 11.37 -6.61 6.23
CA PHE A 170 11.43 -6.73 7.68
C PHE A 170 10.45 -5.76 8.37
N GLU A 171 10.40 -4.50 7.96
CA GLU A 171 9.45 -3.51 8.49
C GLU A 171 8.00 -3.97 8.33
N GLU A 172 7.65 -4.52 7.16
CA GLU A 172 6.32 -5.07 6.92
C GLU A 172 6.02 -6.31 7.77
N ALA A 173 7.02 -7.17 8.00
CA ALA A 173 6.86 -8.34 8.85
C ALA A 173 6.60 -7.94 10.31
N VAL A 174 7.33 -6.92 10.81
CA VAL A 174 7.12 -6.36 12.15
C VAL A 174 5.74 -5.70 12.25
N LYS A 175 5.35 -4.87 11.28
CA LYS A 175 4.01 -4.25 11.23
C LYS A 175 2.90 -5.31 11.25
N ARG A 176 3.07 -6.43 10.53
CA ARG A 176 2.10 -7.54 10.54
C ARG A 176 1.98 -8.20 11.90
N ARG A 177 3.10 -8.53 12.56
CA ARG A 177 3.08 -9.12 13.91
C ARG A 177 2.42 -8.21 14.93
N LEU A 178 2.77 -6.92 14.93
CA LEU A 178 2.15 -5.94 15.82
C LEU A 178 0.64 -5.84 15.62
N LYS A 179 0.17 -5.91 14.37
CA LYS A 179 -1.27 -5.89 14.05
C LYS A 179 -1.99 -7.16 14.50
N GLU A 180 -1.34 -8.33 14.38
CA GLU A 180 -1.88 -9.60 14.89
C GLU A 180 -1.95 -9.61 16.41
N ASP A 181 -0.93 -9.13 17.10
CA ASP A 181 -0.89 -9.10 18.56
C ASP A 181 -1.91 -8.09 19.13
N ALA A 182 -2.02 -6.90 18.53
CA ALA A 182 -3.06 -5.93 18.89
C ALA A 182 -4.48 -6.49 18.68
N MET A 183 -4.68 -7.36 17.70
CA MET A 183 -5.97 -8.01 17.47
C MET A 183 -6.27 -9.08 18.53
N LYS A 184 -5.26 -9.84 18.98
CA LYS A 184 -5.43 -10.82 20.07
C LYS A 184 -5.83 -10.15 21.38
N ASP A 185 -5.21 -9.01 21.70
CA ASP A 185 -5.54 -8.27 22.92
C ASP A 185 -7.01 -7.79 22.92
N TYR A 186 -7.56 -7.45 21.76
CA TYR A 186 -8.96 -7.08 21.61
C TYR A 186 -9.92 -8.26 21.87
N PHE A 187 -9.56 -9.47 21.41
CA PHE A 187 -10.37 -10.68 21.63
C PHE A 187 -10.31 -11.24 23.05
N LEU A 188 -9.34 -10.82 23.87
CA LEU A 188 -9.24 -11.22 25.28
C LEU A 188 -10.07 -10.33 26.23
N LEU A 189 -10.73 -9.30 25.69
CA LEU A 189 -11.58 -8.36 26.43
C LEU A 189 -13.09 -8.63 26.26
N GLU A 190 -13.48 -9.62 25.45
CA GLU A 190 -14.86 -10.13 25.28
C GLU A 190 -15.07 -11.44 26.05
#